data_AF-A0A7S6RWX6-F1
#
_entry.id   AF-A0A7S6RWX6-F1
#
_cell.length_a   1.000
_cell.length_b   1.000
_cell.length_c   1.000
_cell.angle_alpha   90.00
_cell.angle_beta   90.00
_cell.angle_gamma   90.00
#
_symmetry.space_group_name_H-M   'P 1'
#
loop_
_entity.id
_entity.type
_entity.pdbx_description
1 polymer ?
#
loop_
_entity_poly.entity_id
_entity_poly.type
_entity_poly.pdbx_seq_one_letter_code
_entity_poly.pdbx_strand_id
1 'polypeptide(L)'
;MERDTISEIGIDGEGRLYVAPETKAFPYIYREAMEIHWDETGHYLFAPPPPRAQLATPVWWFQRILSAAKEQSCELCFSSNTKWNNVPAELQSKIVTFLESANV
;
A
#
# COMPACT_ATOMS: atom_id res chain seq x y z
N MET A 1 -6.61 -2.33 -17.79
CA MET A 1 -6.26 -2.16 -16.38
C MET A 1 -6.79 -3.37 -15.64
N GLU A 2 -5.91 -4.12 -15.00
CA GLU A 2 -6.22 -5.29 -14.18
C GLU A 2 -6.62 -4.83 -12.78
N ARG A 3 -7.45 -5.62 -12.07
CA ARG A 3 -7.77 -5.39 -10.66
C ARG A 3 -7.21 -6.53 -9.84
N ASP A 4 -6.62 -6.20 -8.69
CA ASP A 4 -6.16 -7.19 -7.73
C ASP A 4 -6.60 -6.80 -6.32
N THR A 5 -7.02 -7.77 -5.53
CA THR A 5 -7.48 -7.51 -4.16
C THR A 5 -6.27 -7.24 -3.27
N ILE A 6 -6.41 -6.33 -2.31
CA ILE A 6 -5.43 -6.19 -1.24
C ILE A 6 -5.64 -7.33 -0.24
N SER A 7 -4.66 -8.21 -0.10
CA SER A 7 -4.70 -9.32 0.85
C SER A 7 -4.37 -8.86 2.27
N GLU A 8 -3.43 -7.91 2.42
CA GLU A 8 -2.99 -7.38 3.71
C GLU A 8 -2.52 -5.92 3.61
N ILE A 9 -2.76 -5.15 4.67
CA ILE A 9 -2.15 -3.84 4.91
C ILE A 9 -1.45 -3.91 6.26
N GLY A 10 -0.20 -3.46 6.34
CA GLY A 10 0.54 -3.57 7.58
C GLY A 10 1.62 -2.53 7.82
N ILE A 11 2.15 -2.54 9.04
CA ILE A 11 3.39 -1.86 9.41
C ILE A 11 4.44 -2.94 9.70
N ASP A 12 5.49 -3.00 8.89
CA ASP A 12 6.53 -4.02 9.02
C ASP A 12 7.47 -3.76 10.22
N GLY A 13 8.43 -4.66 10.43
CA GLY A 13 9.40 -4.58 11.54
C GLY A 13 10.32 -3.36 11.48
N GLU A 14 10.40 -2.67 10.34
CA GLU A 14 11.16 -1.41 10.17
C GLU A 14 10.27 -0.17 10.35
N GLY A 15 8.99 -0.36 10.66
CA GLY A 15 8.02 0.73 10.83
C GLY A 15 7.50 1.30 9.51
N ARG A 16 7.62 0.57 8.40
CA ARG A 16 7.18 1.01 7.07
C ARG A 16 5.76 0.53 6.81
N LEU A 17 4.95 1.40 6.21
CA LEU A 17 3.65 0.97 5.69
C LEU A 17 3.86 0.08 4.46
N TYR A 18 3.20 -1.07 4.45
CA TYR A 18 3.14 -1.94 3.28
C TYR A 18 1.71 -2.33 2.91
N VAL A 19 1.55 -2.73 1.65
CA VAL A 19 0.31 -3.26 1.06
C VAL A 19 0.67 -4.50 0.26
N ALA A 20 0.09 -5.63 0.62
CA ALA A 20 0.25 -6.88 -0.08
C ALA A 20 -0.90 -7.07 -1.09
N PRO A 21 -0.63 -7.18 -2.40
CA PRO A 21 -1.59 -7.71 -3.36
C PRO A 21 -1.96 -9.17 -3.05
N GLU A 22 -3.05 -9.67 -3.61
CA GLU A 22 -3.41 -11.09 -3.52
C GLU A 22 -2.64 -11.92 -4.54
N THR A 23 -2.39 -11.38 -5.74
CA THR A 23 -1.77 -12.16 -6.83
C THR A 23 -0.68 -11.42 -7.60
N LYS A 24 -0.80 -10.10 -7.78
CA LYS A 24 0.08 -9.31 -8.64
C LYS A 24 1.46 -9.12 -8.02
N ALA A 25 2.50 -9.29 -8.82
CA ALA A 25 3.86 -8.89 -8.45
C ALA A 25 4.26 -7.58 -9.13
N PHE A 26 5.08 -6.77 -8.45
CA PHE A 26 5.53 -5.47 -8.94
C PHE A 26 7.08 -5.33 -8.94
N PRO A 27 7.83 -6.24 -9.59
CA PRO A 27 9.30 -6.23 -9.57
C PRO A 27 9.91 -4.95 -10.15
N TYR A 28 9.15 -4.19 -10.93
CA TYR A 28 9.60 -2.95 -11.57
C TYR A 28 8.99 -1.69 -10.96
N ILE A 29 8.36 -1.75 -9.77
CA ILE A 29 7.66 -0.58 -9.17
C ILE A 29 8.58 0.64 -8.98
N TYR A 30 9.87 0.41 -8.78
CA TYR A 30 10.87 1.47 -8.63
C TYR A 30 10.93 2.43 -9.85
N ARG A 31 10.46 1.99 -11.03
CA ARG A 31 10.44 2.80 -12.26
C ARG A 31 9.42 3.95 -12.21
N GLU A 32 8.43 3.87 -11.33
CA GLU A 32 7.36 4.88 -11.25
C GLU A 32 7.79 6.16 -10.53
N ALA A 33 9.03 6.24 -10.02
CA ALA A 33 9.58 7.41 -9.33
C ALA A 33 8.69 7.94 -8.18
N MET A 34 7.92 7.05 -7.53
CA MET A 34 7.03 7.36 -6.41
C MET A 34 7.59 6.97 -5.04
N GLU A 35 8.86 6.56 -4.98
CA GLU A 35 9.54 6.06 -3.77
C GLU A 35 8.87 4.84 -3.13
N ILE A 36 8.09 4.11 -3.91
CA ILE A 36 7.52 2.83 -3.51
C ILE A 36 8.46 1.72 -3.96
N HIS A 37 8.63 0.74 -3.09
CA HIS A 37 9.50 -0.40 -3.29
C HIS A 37 8.68 -1.69 -3.28
N TRP A 38 9.24 -2.75 -3.84
CA TRP A 38 8.66 -4.10 -3.86
C TRP A 38 9.57 -5.04 -3.09
N ASP A 39 8.99 -5.82 -2.18
CA ASP A 39 9.68 -6.91 -1.50
C ASP A 39 9.39 -8.21 -2.25
N GLU A 40 10.40 -8.77 -2.92
CA GLU A 40 10.27 -10.01 -3.68
C GLU A 40 9.99 -11.24 -2.82
N THR A 41 10.42 -11.24 -1.55
CA THR A 41 10.28 -12.39 -0.65
C THR A 41 8.94 -12.35 0.07
N GLY A 42 8.54 -11.16 0.53
CA GLY A 42 7.28 -10.92 1.22
C GLY A 42 6.08 -10.67 0.30
N HIS A 43 6.32 -10.43 -1.00
CA HIS A 43 5.30 -10.12 -2.00
C HIS A 43 4.42 -8.91 -1.62
N TYR A 44 5.04 -7.80 -1.23
CA TYR A 44 4.33 -6.58 -0.88
C TYR A 44 5.00 -5.32 -1.40
N LEU A 45 4.18 -4.29 -1.63
CA LEU A 45 4.61 -2.92 -1.89
C LEU A 45 4.81 -2.19 -0.57
N PHE A 46 5.88 -1.40 -0.42
CA PHE A 46 6.14 -0.68 0.81
C PHE A 46 6.67 0.75 0.60
N ALA A 47 6.34 1.60 1.56
CA ALA A 47 6.81 2.97 1.69
C ALA A 47 8.30 2.99 2.10
N PRO A 48 9.05 4.08 1.84
CA PRO A 48 10.46 4.14 2.21
C PRO A 48 10.66 4.08 3.74
N PRO A 49 11.81 3.62 4.24
CA PRO A 49 12.10 3.61 5.67
C PRO A 49 12.17 5.02 6.29
N PRO A 50 12.04 5.14 7.63
CA PRO A 50 12.39 6.37 8.34
C PRO A 50 13.83 6.84 8.03
N PRO A 51 14.10 8.15 8.02
CA PRO A 51 13.16 9.24 8.33
C PRO A 51 12.27 9.64 7.13
N ARG A 52 12.48 9.09 5.93
CA ARG A 52 11.71 9.49 4.73
C ARG A 52 10.22 9.28 4.90
N ALA A 53 9.81 8.12 5.42
CA ALA A 53 8.40 7.84 5.72
C ALA A 53 7.75 8.87 6.67
N GLN A 54 8.53 9.49 7.56
CA GLN A 54 8.01 10.44 8.56
C GLN A 54 7.75 11.84 8.01
N LEU A 55 8.17 12.12 6.76
CA LEU A 55 7.91 13.40 6.10
C LEU A 55 6.45 13.53 5.61
N ALA A 56 5.68 12.44 5.60
CA ALA A 56 4.29 12.42 5.19
C ALA A 56 3.47 11.50 6.10
N THR A 57 2.14 11.61 6.02
CA THR A 57 1.25 10.75 6.81
C THR A 57 1.21 9.32 6.23
N PRO A 58 0.95 8.29 7.06
CA PRO A 58 0.79 6.94 6.55
C PRO A 58 -0.31 6.81 5.47
N VAL A 59 -1.42 7.56 5.58
CA VAL A 59 -2.48 7.58 4.55
C VAL A 59 -1.97 8.14 3.22
N TRP A 60 -1.07 9.12 3.24
CA TRP A 60 -0.44 9.64 2.03
C TRP A 60 0.43 8.58 1.36
N TRP A 61 1.21 7.82 2.14
CA TRP A 61 2.00 6.70 1.63
C TRP A 61 1.12 5.57 1.09
N PHE A 62 0.00 5.27 1.76
CA PHE A 62 -1.00 4.33 1.25
C PHE A 62 -1.50 4.76 -0.14
N GLN A 63 -1.90 6.02 -0.30
CA GLN A 63 -2.33 6.58 -1.58
C GLN A 63 -1.23 6.48 -2.65
N ARG A 64 0.05 6.71 -2.28
CA ARG A 64 1.18 6.56 -3.20
C ARG A 64 1.39 5.13 -3.65
N ILE A 65 1.24 4.15 -2.76
CA ILE A 65 1.30 2.73 -3.10
C ILE A 65 0.21 2.38 -4.13
N LEU A 66 -1.04 2.80 -3.90
CA LEU A 66 -2.12 2.59 -4.87
C LEU A 66 -1.83 3.26 -6.23
N SER A 67 -1.28 4.48 -6.20
CA SER A 67 -0.92 5.21 -7.41
C SER A 67 0.18 4.50 -8.21
N ALA A 68 1.22 4.01 -7.53
CA ALA A 68 2.33 3.32 -8.18
C ALA A 68 1.87 2.00 -8.83
N ALA A 69 0.99 1.24 -8.15
CA ALA A 69 0.39 0.05 -8.74
C ALA A 69 -0.43 0.37 -10.01
N LYS A 70 -1.16 1.49 -9.97
CA LYS A 70 -1.99 1.96 -11.09
C LYS A 70 -1.17 2.32 -12.33
N GLU A 71 0.00 2.95 -12.16
CA GLU A 71 0.93 3.19 -13.28
C GLU A 71 1.41 1.89 -13.94
N GLN A 72 1.47 0.79 -13.18
CA GLN A 72 1.73 -0.56 -13.71
C GLN A 72 0.46 -1.31 -14.14
N SER A 73 -0.60 -0.56 -14.50
CA SER A 73 -1.87 -1.08 -15.00
C SER A 73 -2.60 -2.02 -14.03
N CYS A 74 -2.36 -1.91 -12.72
CA CYS A 74 -3.04 -2.66 -11.67
C CYS A 74 -3.77 -1.72 -10.70
N GLU A 75 -5.08 -1.89 -10.59
CA GLU A 75 -5.91 -1.24 -9.58
C GLU A 75 -6.01 -2.15 -8.35
N LEU A 76 -5.40 -1.73 -7.24
CA LEU A 76 -5.48 -2.45 -5.96
C LEU A 76 -6.80 -2.12 -5.25
N CYS A 77 -7.60 -3.15 -4.95
CA CYS A 77 -8.94 -3.01 -4.39
C CYS A 77 -8.99 -3.51 -2.93
N PHE A 78 -9.49 -2.67 -2.03
CA PHE A 78 -9.79 -3.07 -0.66
C PHE A 78 -11.01 -3.98 -0.61
N SER A 79 -11.02 -4.95 0.31
CA SER A 79 -12.16 -5.85 0.52
C SER A 79 -12.37 -6.15 2.01
N SER A 80 -13.52 -6.75 2.36
CA SER A 80 -13.78 -7.24 3.71
C SER A 80 -12.81 -8.33 4.18
N ASN A 81 -12.08 -8.96 3.26
CA ASN A 81 -11.11 -10.02 3.56
C ASN A 81 -9.69 -9.46 3.73
N THR A 82 -9.47 -8.16 3.46
CA THR A 82 -8.17 -7.52 3.65
C THR A 82 -7.78 -7.58 5.14
N LYS A 83 -6.63 -8.19 5.41
CA LYS A 83 -6.10 -8.32 6.77
C LYS A 83 -5.36 -7.06 7.18
N TRP A 84 -5.39 -6.76 8.47
CA TRP A 84 -4.60 -5.71 9.07
C TRP A 84 -3.51 -6.33 9.94
N ASN A 85 -2.25 -6.01 9.66
CA ASN A 85 -1.12 -6.50 10.43
C ASN A 85 -0.38 -5.34 11.10
N ASN A 86 -0.38 -5.29 12.43
CA ASN A 86 0.31 -4.25 13.19
C ASN A 86 -0.09 -2.78 12.82
N VAL A 87 -1.32 -2.58 12.35
CA VAL A 87 -1.86 -1.25 12.03
C VAL A 87 -2.77 -0.78 13.17
N PRO A 88 -2.48 0.34 13.86
CA PRO A 88 -3.36 0.88 14.90
C PRO A 88 -4.77 1.18 14.37
N ALA A 89 -5.80 0.94 15.19
CA ALA A 89 -7.20 1.12 14.79
C ALA A 89 -7.51 2.52 14.23
N GLU A 90 -6.92 3.57 14.81
CA GLU A 90 -7.06 4.95 14.30
C GLU A 90 -6.58 5.09 12.85
N LEU A 91 -5.46 4.44 12.50
CA LEU A 91 -4.92 4.47 11.14
C LEU A 91 -5.78 3.61 10.19
N GLN A 92 -6.28 2.46 10.65
CA GLN A 92 -7.22 1.65 9.86
C GLN A 92 -8.46 2.47 9.48
N SER A 93 -9.07 3.16 10.46
CA SER A 93 -10.22 4.03 10.21
C SER A 93 -9.90 5.14 9.20
N LYS A 94 -8.73 5.79 9.31
CA LYS A 94 -8.31 6.81 8.34
C LYS A 94 -8.15 6.26 6.92
N ILE A 95 -7.60 5.05 6.77
CA ILE A 95 -7.46 4.39 5.46
C ILE A 95 -8.83 4.02 4.88
N VAL A 96 -9.73 3.46 5.70
CA VAL A 96 -11.10 3.12 5.26
C VAL A 96 -11.87 4.37 4.83
N THR A 97 -11.84 5.45 5.63
CA THR A 97 -12.47 6.72 5.25
C THR A 97 -11.87 7.28 3.96
N PHE A 98 -10.56 7.18 3.75
CA PHE A 98 -9.92 7.56 2.49
C PHE A 98 -10.48 6.75 1.31
N LEU A 99 -10.59 5.43 1.44
CA LEU A 99 -11.12 4.54 0.39
C LEU A 99 -12.59 4.82 0.07
N GLU A 100 -13.41 5.14 1.07
CA GLU A 100 -14.82 5.54 0.87
C GLU A 100 -14.92 6.88 0.13
N SER A 101 -14.07 7.85 0.48
CA SER A 101 -14.05 9.17 -0.18
C SER A 101 -13.54 9.16 -1.63
N ALA A 102 -12.72 8.17 -1.99
CA ALA A 102 -12.18 8.01 -3.34
C ALA A 102 -13.17 7.36 -4.32
N ASN A 103 -14.26 6.78 -3.82
CA ASN A 103 -15.31 6.12 -4.59
C ASN A 103 -16.58 6.99 -4.80
N VAL A 104 -16.49 8.31 -4.55
CA VAL A 104 -17.56 9.30 -4.77
C VAL A 104 -17.18 10.25 -5.91
#